data_AF-A0A4T0X1E5-F1
#
_entry.id   AF-A0A4T0X1E5-F1
#
_cell.length_a   1.000
_cell.length_b   1.000
_cell.length_c   1.000
_cell.angle_alpha   90.00
_cell.angle_beta   90.00
_cell.angle_gamma   90.00
#
_symmetry.space_group_name_H-M   'P 1'
#
loop_
_entity.id
_entity.type
_entity.pdbx_description
1 polymer ?
#
loop_
_entity_poly.entity_id
_entity_poly.type
_entity_poly.pdbx_seq_one_letter_code
_entity_poly.pdbx_strand_id
1 'polypeptide(L)'
;MRNTVGVEELLEWFKDRSNRIYFNEDLLQVKKRPVGVGYGVFARRSQNAVPMEQDYEDSNVLVRVHKSMVLSAQTCTISNLLQEENLDKGLYGLILAFIYERELNEQSPWVGYLKSIGYDEDKVKKSKGKSKNKKGVKKEKGSENSIVDVELFDDLDEKYEKCCEFANKASSVIDIPNILKGGKVDEFSKVLKVVADRAFYVDNYIEWGLVPGADLFGVDSRGEGHVKLDTLRDVCSLCGKAECWERDGEEEDDEREDEGEGDDDEELENDDLEEQRQEMEEIDEITMEYVERMEAELAIEKQEELEEEDSDEEEDEDEDEDPLDEFFLDADACCDVVLVRRVVRDREVLMSLDPIV
;
A
#
# COMPACT_ATOMS: atom_id res chain seq x y z
N MET A 1 17.54 -9.53 -7.64
CA MET A 1 16.85 -9.24 -8.93
C MET A 1 15.58 -10.07 -8.97
N ARG A 2 14.41 -9.41 -9.03
CA ARG A 2 13.09 -10.04 -8.91
C ARG A 2 12.85 -11.04 -10.04
N ASN A 3 12.72 -12.32 -9.68
CA ASN A 3 12.44 -13.39 -10.62
C ASN A 3 10.99 -13.84 -10.46
N THR A 4 10.13 -13.41 -11.39
CA THR A 4 8.75 -13.88 -11.50
C THR A 4 8.68 -14.99 -12.55
N VAL A 5 7.95 -16.06 -12.24
CA VAL A 5 7.68 -17.21 -13.13
C VAL A 5 6.17 -17.39 -13.25
N GLY A 6 5.68 -18.12 -14.26
CA GLY A 6 4.25 -18.38 -14.44
C GLY A 6 3.40 -17.09 -14.47
N VAL A 7 3.79 -16.15 -15.33
CA VAL A 7 3.17 -14.82 -15.37
C VAL A 7 1.74 -14.91 -15.87
N GLU A 8 1.48 -15.79 -16.83
CA GLU A 8 0.14 -16.04 -17.34
C GLU A 8 -0.80 -16.53 -16.22
N GLU A 9 -0.34 -17.47 -15.39
CA GLU A 9 -1.10 -17.97 -14.25
C GLU A 9 -1.27 -16.91 -13.16
N LEU A 10 -0.27 -16.05 -12.93
CA LEU A 10 -0.36 -14.93 -12.00
C LEU A 10 -1.41 -13.91 -12.44
N LEU A 11 -1.42 -13.53 -13.71
CA LEU A 11 -2.38 -12.57 -14.24
C LEU A 11 -3.80 -13.16 -14.23
N GLU A 12 -3.95 -14.46 -14.47
CA GLU A 12 -5.24 -15.14 -14.31
C GLU A 12 -5.69 -15.14 -12.84
N TRP A 13 -4.77 -15.32 -11.90
CA TRP A 13 -5.06 -15.21 -10.47
C TRP A 13 -5.52 -13.79 -10.08
N PHE A 14 -4.97 -12.74 -10.67
CA PHE A 14 -5.46 -11.36 -10.44
C PHE A 14 -6.90 -11.14 -10.92
N LYS A 15 -7.37 -11.86 -11.94
CA LYS A 15 -8.72 -11.69 -12.49
C LYS A 15 -9.82 -12.28 -11.62
N ASP A 16 -9.47 -13.21 -10.73
CA ASP A 16 -10.43 -13.75 -9.79
C ASP A 16 -10.78 -12.69 -8.75
N ARG A 17 -12.05 -12.26 -8.76
CA ARG A 17 -12.57 -11.21 -7.87
C ARG A 17 -12.36 -11.51 -6.39
N SER A 18 -12.29 -12.79 -6.00
CA SER A 18 -12.00 -13.16 -4.60
C SER A 18 -10.61 -12.75 -4.15
N ASN A 19 -9.67 -12.60 -5.09
CA ASN A 19 -8.31 -12.15 -4.82
C ASN A 19 -8.18 -10.64 -4.76
N ARG A 20 -9.27 -9.87 -4.97
CA ARG A 20 -9.34 -8.46 -4.54
C ARG A 20 -8.15 -7.63 -5.07
N ILE A 21 -7.81 -7.84 -6.34
CA ILE A 21 -6.71 -7.18 -7.05
C ILE A 21 -7.23 -6.67 -8.38
N TYR A 22 -6.98 -5.41 -8.66
CA TYR A 22 -7.14 -4.82 -9.98
C TYR A 22 -5.77 -4.61 -10.61
N PHE A 23 -5.63 -5.01 -11.87
CA PHE A 23 -4.46 -4.77 -12.70
C PHE A 23 -4.92 -4.20 -14.04
N ASN A 24 -4.50 -2.98 -14.36
CA ASN A 24 -4.94 -2.27 -15.56
C ASN A 24 -4.33 -2.88 -16.84
N GLU A 25 -4.94 -3.94 -17.35
CA GLU A 25 -4.48 -4.66 -18.55
C GLU A 25 -4.59 -3.82 -19.84
N ASP A 26 -5.36 -2.73 -19.83
CA ASP A 26 -5.49 -1.82 -20.98
C ASP A 26 -4.26 -0.91 -21.11
N LEU A 27 -3.68 -0.50 -19.99
CA LEU A 27 -2.47 0.31 -19.94
C LEU A 27 -1.20 -0.51 -19.79
N LEU A 28 -1.28 -1.67 -19.15
CA LEU A 28 -0.11 -2.45 -18.76
C LEU A 28 -0.06 -3.82 -19.44
N GLN A 29 1.17 -4.30 -19.60
CA GLN A 29 1.45 -5.66 -20.03
C GLN A 29 2.71 -6.13 -19.32
N VAL A 30 2.70 -7.37 -18.83
CA VAL A 30 3.89 -7.99 -18.26
C VAL A 30 4.64 -8.71 -19.37
N LYS A 31 5.92 -8.37 -19.55
CA LYS A 31 6.77 -8.96 -20.60
C LYS A 31 8.13 -9.34 -20.04
N LYS A 32 8.76 -10.33 -20.69
CA LYS A 32 10.15 -10.66 -20.41
C LYS A 32 11.05 -9.46 -20.76
N ARG A 33 11.96 -9.12 -19.87
CA ARG A 33 12.88 -7.99 -20.08
C ARG A 33 13.79 -8.27 -21.30
N PRO A 34 13.98 -7.30 -22.21
CA PRO A 34 14.91 -7.45 -23.33
C PRO A 34 16.36 -7.63 -22.87
N VAL A 35 16.72 -7.00 -21.76
CA VAL A 35 18.04 -7.05 -21.13
C VAL A 35 17.87 -7.44 -19.67
N GLY A 36 18.61 -8.46 -19.22
CA GLY A 36 18.52 -8.99 -17.86
C GLY A 36 17.73 -10.30 -17.76
N VAL A 37 17.39 -10.67 -16.52
CA VAL A 37 16.63 -11.89 -16.18
C VAL A 37 15.27 -11.46 -15.60
N GLY A 38 14.23 -12.26 -15.88
CA GLY A 38 12.89 -12.05 -15.34
C GLY A 38 11.96 -11.22 -16.22
N TYR A 39 10.88 -10.76 -15.61
CA TYR A 39 9.81 -10.00 -16.23
C TYR A 39 9.80 -8.56 -15.72
N GLY A 40 9.16 -7.68 -16.48
CA GLY A 40 8.88 -6.31 -16.09
C GLY A 40 7.51 -5.88 -16.61
N VAL A 41 7.00 -4.79 -16.07
CA VAL A 41 5.75 -4.17 -16.48
C VAL A 41 6.05 -3.14 -17.57
N PHE A 42 5.32 -3.18 -18.69
CA PHE A 42 5.50 -2.28 -19.81
C PHE A 42 4.18 -1.59 -20.14
N ALA A 43 4.24 -0.35 -20.62
CA ALA A 43 3.05 0.36 -21.06
C ALA A 43 2.58 -0.13 -22.44
N ARG A 44 1.28 -0.35 -22.61
CA ARG A 44 0.64 -0.67 -23.91
C ARG A 44 0.38 0.58 -24.76
N ARG A 45 0.10 1.70 -24.10
CA ARG A 45 -0.08 3.02 -24.71
C ARG A 45 0.61 4.09 -23.88
N SER A 46 0.87 5.24 -24.50
CA SER A 46 1.42 6.39 -23.79
C SER A 46 0.30 7.09 -23.02
N GLN A 47 0.57 7.48 -21.78
CA GLN A 47 -0.37 8.21 -20.92
C GLN A 47 0.41 9.20 -20.06
N ASN A 48 -0.11 10.42 -19.93
CA ASN A 48 0.38 11.39 -18.95
C ASN A 48 -0.29 11.09 -17.60
N ALA A 49 0.39 11.38 -16.50
CA ALA A 49 -0.29 11.47 -15.21
C ALA A 49 -1.34 12.59 -15.28
N VAL A 50 -2.57 12.28 -14.86
CA VAL A 50 -3.65 13.26 -14.72
C VAL A 50 -3.39 14.04 -13.43
N PRO A 51 -3.40 15.38 -13.44
CA PRO A 51 -3.30 16.15 -12.20
C PRO A 51 -4.44 15.78 -11.23
N MET A 52 -4.14 15.60 -9.95
CA MET A 52 -5.15 15.18 -8.95
C MET A 52 -6.30 16.19 -8.83
N GLU A 53 -6.09 17.46 -9.17
CA GLU A 53 -7.10 18.53 -9.17
C GLU A 53 -8.22 18.35 -10.22
N GLN A 54 -8.15 17.34 -11.10
CA GLN A 54 -9.09 17.14 -12.21
C GLN A 54 -9.98 15.90 -12.04
N ASP A 55 -10.15 15.43 -10.79
CA ASP A 55 -11.19 14.50 -10.31
C ASP A 55 -11.56 13.34 -11.23
N TYR A 56 -10.67 12.37 -11.27
CA TYR A 56 -11.05 10.96 -11.33
C TYR A 56 -10.04 10.25 -10.44
N GLU A 57 -10.40 9.98 -9.19
CA GLU A 57 -9.53 9.36 -8.16
C GLU A 57 -8.83 8.09 -8.70
N ASP A 58 -9.45 7.40 -9.66
CA ASP A 58 -8.92 6.18 -10.27
C ASP A 58 -8.22 6.34 -11.62
N SER A 59 -8.19 7.53 -12.23
CA SER A 59 -7.64 7.72 -13.59
C SER A 59 -6.14 7.44 -13.71
N ASN A 60 -5.42 7.56 -12.59
CA ASN A 60 -3.99 7.24 -12.50
C ASN A 60 -3.71 5.86 -11.89
N VAL A 61 -4.73 5.15 -11.41
CA VAL A 61 -4.56 3.85 -10.74
C VAL A 61 -4.26 2.78 -11.78
N LEU A 62 -3.10 2.13 -11.61
CA LEU A 62 -2.63 1.08 -12.51
C LEU A 62 -2.75 -0.32 -11.91
N VAL A 63 -2.57 -0.41 -10.59
CA VAL A 63 -2.80 -1.62 -9.81
C VAL A 63 -3.46 -1.18 -8.51
N ARG A 64 -4.49 -1.89 -8.06
CA ARG A 64 -5.11 -1.70 -6.74
C ARG A 64 -5.17 -3.04 -6.04
N VAL A 65 -4.71 -3.08 -4.80
CA VAL A 65 -4.64 -4.30 -3.99
C VAL A 65 -5.21 -3.98 -2.63
N HIS A 66 -6.26 -4.65 -2.21
CA HIS A 66 -6.75 -4.44 -0.85
C HIS A 66 -5.78 -4.98 0.19
N LYS A 67 -5.70 -4.27 1.30
CA LYS A 67 -4.75 -4.54 2.39
C LYS A 67 -4.84 -5.97 2.92
N SER A 68 -6.03 -6.59 2.92
CA SER A 68 -6.19 -8.01 3.29
C SER A 68 -5.48 -9.02 2.35
N MET A 69 -5.15 -8.63 1.13
CA MET A 69 -4.46 -9.46 0.13
C MET A 69 -2.96 -9.16 0.04
N VAL A 70 -2.48 -8.18 0.80
CA VAL A 70 -1.05 -8.03 1.06
C VAL A 70 -0.64 -9.18 1.96
N LEU A 71 0.37 -9.97 1.57
CA LEU A 71 0.92 -11.00 2.44
C LEU A 71 1.87 -10.33 3.45
N SER A 72 1.49 -10.35 4.73
CA SER A 72 2.27 -9.80 5.84
C SER A 72 2.16 -10.69 7.08
N ALA A 73 2.84 -10.29 8.15
CA ALA A 73 2.68 -10.95 9.45
C ALA A 73 1.23 -10.87 9.96
N GLN A 74 0.51 -9.78 9.68
CA GLN A 74 -0.85 -9.54 10.17
C GLN A 74 -1.92 -10.32 9.39
N THR A 75 -1.71 -10.51 8.08
CA THR A 75 -2.72 -11.14 7.21
C THR A 75 -2.51 -12.64 7.02
N CYS A 76 -1.33 -13.18 7.32
CA CYS A 76 -1.04 -14.59 7.11
C CYS A 76 -1.79 -15.53 8.06
N THR A 77 -1.83 -16.82 7.70
CA THR A 77 -2.50 -17.89 8.44
C THR A 77 -2.00 -18.08 9.88
N ILE A 78 -0.77 -17.65 10.17
CA ILE A 78 -0.14 -17.81 11.49
C ILE A 78 -0.04 -16.50 12.28
N SER A 79 -0.79 -15.45 11.90
CA SER A 79 -0.64 -14.12 12.50
C SER A 79 -0.78 -14.12 14.03
N ASN A 80 -1.76 -14.87 14.55
CA ASN A 80 -1.97 -15.02 15.99
C ASN A 80 -0.75 -15.63 16.70
N LEU A 81 -0.10 -16.63 16.09
CA LEU A 81 1.10 -17.25 16.65
C LEU A 81 2.30 -16.29 16.62
N LEU A 82 2.41 -15.48 15.57
CA LEU A 82 3.45 -14.46 15.46
C LEU A 82 3.27 -13.37 16.55
N GLN A 83 2.04 -12.91 16.76
CA GLN A 83 1.71 -11.92 17.79
C GLN A 83 2.01 -12.45 19.21
N GLU A 84 1.64 -13.70 19.51
CA GLU A 84 1.92 -14.32 20.82
C GLU A 84 3.43 -14.36 21.15
N GLU A 85 4.27 -14.53 20.13
CA GLU A 85 5.74 -14.58 20.26
C GLU A 85 6.42 -13.21 20.01
N ASN A 86 5.65 -12.13 19.81
CA ASN A 86 6.14 -10.78 19.47
C ASN A 86 7.04 -10.77 18.22
N LEU A 87 6.70 -11.58 17.22
CA LEU A 87 7.37 -11.69 15.92
C LEU A 87 6.51 -11.15 14.78
N ASP A 88 5.38 -10.51 15.08
CA ASP A 88 4.45 -9.93 14.13
C ASP A 88 4.95 -8.60 13.53
N LYS A 89 6.05 -8.05 14.06
CA LYS A 89 6.67 -6.81 13.58
C LYS A 89 7.94 -7.03 12.77
N GLY A 90 8.16 -6.12 11.82
CA GLY A 90 9.34 -6.07 10.97
C GLY A 90 9.44 -7.24 9.98
N LEU A 91 10.64 -7.38 9.39
CA LEU A 91 10.86 -8.36 8.32
C LEU A 91 10.81 -9.82 8.80
N TYR A 92 11.03 -10.13 10.08
CA TYR A 92 10.96 -11.50 10.59
C TYR A 92 9.58 -12.10 10.44
N GLY A 93 8.54 -11.35 10.85
CA GLY A 93 7.16 -11.76 10.67
C GLY A 93 6.82 -12.03 9.21
N LEU A 94 7.26 -11.14 8.31
CA LEU A 94 7.05 -11.32 6.87
C LEU A 94 7.76 -12.57 6.31
N ILE A 95 8.99 -12.85 6.74
CA ILE A 95 9.74 -14.04 6.30
C ILE A 95 9.02 -15.32 6.76
N LEU A 96 8.57 -15.36 8.02
CA LEU A 96 7.83 -16.50 8.56
C LEU A 96 6.48 -16.66 7.84
N ALA A 97 5.72 -15.58 7.66
CA ALA A 97 4.48 -15.56 6.89
C ALA A 97 4.69 -16.19 5.50
N PHE A 98 5.71 -15.74 4.76
CA PHE A 98 6.04 -16.29 3.45
C PHE A 98 6.38 -17.78 3.48
N ILE A 99 7.19 -18.22 4.46
CA ILE A 99 7.61 -19.62 4.57
C ILE A 99 6.39 -20.52 4.84
N TYR A 100 5.54 -20.15 5.79
CA TYR A 100 4.39 -20.95 6.19
C TYR A 100 3.33 -21.00 5.09
N GLU A 101 2.96 -19.85 4.52
CA GLU A 101 2.00 -19.80 3.41
C GLU A 101 2.44 -20.63 2.21
N ARG A 102 3.75 -20.65 1.93
CA ARG A 102 4.28 -21.46 0.84
C ARG A 102 4.16 -22.96 1.11
N GLU A 103 4.32 -23.40 2.34
CA GLU A 103 4.20 -24.83 2.72
C GLU A 103 2.73 -25.29 2.69
N LEU A 104 1.76 -24.38 2.83
CA LEU A 104 0.32 -24.66 2.70
C LEU A 104 -0.10 -25.03 1.26
N ASN A 105 0.71 -24.70 0.25
CA ASN A 105 0.43 -24.97 -1.16
C ASN A 105 -0.97 -24.46 -1.58
N GLU A 106 -1.86 -25.33 -2.09
CA GLU A 106 -3.20 -24.97 -2.56
C GLU A 106 -4.15 -24.47 -1.46
N GLN A 107 -3.76 -24.60 -0.18
CA GLN A 107 -4.55 -24.07 0.94
C GLN A 107 -4.27 -22.61 1.23
N SER A 108 -3.18 -22.04 0.68
CA SER A 108 -2.86 -20.63 0.85
C SER A 108 -3.75 -19.76 -0.04
N PRO A 109 -4.37 -18.69 0.50
CA PRO A 109 -5.06 -17.68 -0.31
C PRO A 109 -4.14 -17.06 -1.37
N TRP A 110 -2.84 -16.97 -1.08
CA TRP A 110 -1.83 -16.39 -1.96
C TRP A 110 -1.18 -17.42 -2.89
N VAL A 111 -1.73 -18.62 -3.05
CA VAL A 111 -1.06 -19.70 -3.80
C VAL A 111 -0.67 -19.29 -5.23
N GLY A 112 -1.54 -18.57 -5.95
CA GLY A 112 -1.24 -18.08 -7.30
C GLY A 112 -0.07 -17.11 -7.32
N TYR A 113 -0.07 -16.17 -6.37
CA TYR A 113 1.02 -15.21 -6.19
C TYR A 113 2.34 -15.88 -5.75
N LEU A 114 2.32 -16.74 -4.73
CA LEU A 114 3.51 -17.41 -4.21
C LEU A 114 4.16 -18.36 -5.22
N LYS A 115 3.36 -19.05 -6.05
CA LYS A 115 3.87 -19.86 -7.17
C LYS A 115 4.62 -19.02 -8.20
N SER A 116 4.24 -17.76 -8.37
CA SER A 116 4.93 -16.84 -9.29
C SER A 116 6.31 -16.40 -8.79
N ILE A 117 6.61 -16.58 -7.49
CA ILE A 117 7.86 -16.14 -6.88
C ILE A 117 8.93 -17.25 -7.00
N GLY A 118 9.83 -17.06 -7.96
CA GLY A 118 10.93 -17.98 -8.25
C GLY A 118 12.19 -17.67 -7.45
N TYR A 119 12.44 -18.44 -6.37
CA TYR A 119 13.67 -18.36 -5.55
C TYR A 119 14.62 -19.57 -5.74
N ASP A 120 14.14 -20.63 -6.39
CA ASP A 120 14.94 -21.79 -6.77
C ASP A 120 15.70 -21.54 -8.09
N GLU A 121 16.87 -20.90 -8.00
CA GLU A 121 17.76 -20.68 -9.15
C GLU A 121 18.20 -22.00 -9.84
N ASP A 122 18.12 -23.14 -9.15
CA ASP A 122 18.56 -24.44 -9.67
C ASP A 122 17.64 -25.01 -10.76
N LYS A 123 16.40 -24.52 -10.89
CA LYS A 123 15.53 -24.86 -12.01
C LYS A 123 15.81 -24.03 -13.27
N VAL A 124 16.44 -22.86 -13.14
CA VAL A 124 16.80 -21.99 -14.28
C VAL A 124 18.10 -22.45 -14.98
N LYS A 125 18.98 -23.18 -14.27
CA LYS A 125 20.26 -23.69 -14.83
C LYS A 125 20.17 -25.01 -15.60
N LYS A 126 18.98 -25.63 -15.73
CA LYS A 126 18.81 -26.88 -16.52
C LYS A 126 18.51 -26.66 -18.01
N SER A 127 18.43 -25.42 -18.48
CA SER A 127 18.49 -25.11 -19.91
C SER A 127 19.77 -24.37 -20.24
N LYS A 128 20.66 -25.06 -20.96
CA LYS A 128 21.90 -24.62 -21.66
C LYS A 128 23.21 -24.95 -20.96
N GLY A 129 23.86 -25.98 -21.51
CA GLY A 129 25.30 -25.96 -21.76
C GLY A 129 26.18 -26.54 -20.66
N LYS A 130 26.68 -27.75 -20.91
CA LYS A 130 27.87 -28.28 -20.24
C LYS A 130 28.98 -27.22 -20.27
N SER A 131 29.44 -26.76 -19.12
CA SER A 131 30.81 -26.27 -18.99
C SER A 131 31.35 -26.62 -17.62
N LYS A 132 32.37 -27.49 -17.64
CA LYS A 132 33.22 -27.77 -16.48
C LYS A 132 34.12 -26.55 -16.30
N ASN A 133 34.04 -25.90 -15.16
CA ASN A 133 35.23 -25.41 -14.47
C ASN A 133 34.91 -25.06 -13.01
N LYS A 134 35.52 -25.84 -12.10
CA LYS A 134 35.75 -25.45 -10.71
C LYS A 134 36.78 -24.32 -10.70
N LYS A 135 36.46 -23.17 -10.11
CA LYS A 135 37.32 -22.36 -9.23
C LYS A 135 36.69 -20.99 -8.96
N GLY A 136 36.66 -20.63 -7.68
CA GLY A 136 36.46 -19.27 -7.20
C GLY A 136 35.00 -18.90 -6.98
N VAL A 137 34.50 -19.10 -5.75
CA VAL A 137 33.35 -18.36 -5.25
C VAL A 137 33.79 -16.89 -5.16
N LYS A 138 33.57 -16.14 -6.24
CA LYS A 138 33.55 -14.69 -6.17
C LYS A 138 32.27 -14.33 -5.42
N LYS A 139 32.38 -13.55 -4.33
CA LYS A 139 31.26 -12.79 -3.78
C LYS A 139 30.61 -12.07 -4.96
N GLU A 140 29.46 -12.56 -5.41
CA GLU A 140 28.60 -11.83 -6.31
C GLU A 140 28.13 -10.63 -5.51
N LYS A 141 28.71 -9.45 -5.83
CA LYS A 141 28.17 -8.18 -5.36
C LYS A 141 26.70 -8.18 -5.71
N GLY A 142 25.84 -8.02 -4.70
CA GLY A 142 24.40 -7.94 -4.86
C GLY A 142 24.06 -6.95 -5.97
N SER A 143 23.03 -7.27 -6.76
CA SER A 143 22.46 -6.31 -7.69
C SER A 143 22.06 -5.08 -6.88
N GLU A 144 22.63 -3.92 -7.19
CA GLU A 144 22.44 -2.59 -6.57
C GLU A 144 21.00 -2.04 -6.64
N ASN A 145 20.00 -2.92 -6.79
CA ASN A 145 18.58 -2.59 -6.98
C ASN A 145 17.67 -3.24 -5.91
N SER A 146 18.24 -3.75 -4.80
CA SER A 146 17.45 -4.17 -3.64
C SER A 146 17.08 -2.94 -2.83
N ILE A 147 15.78 -2.75 -2.56
CA ILE A 147 15.27 -1.71 -1.66
C ILE A 147 15.69 -2.00 -0.20
N VAL A 148 16.01 -3.26 0.11
CA VAL A 148 16.31 -3.71 1.47
C VAL A 148 17.81 -3.96 1.63
N ASP A 149 18.34 -3.40 2.72
CA ASP A 149 19.74 -3.14 3.00
C ASP A 149 20.63 -4.41 3.09
N VAL A 150 21.93 -4.23 2.86
CA VAL A 150 22.98 -5.25 3.00
C VAL A 150 23.01 -5.84 4.43
N GLU A 151 22.55 -5.07 5.42
CA GLU A 151 22.44 -5.45 6.84
C GLU A 151 21.45 -6.60 7.10
N LEU A 152 20.52 -6.85 6.17
CA LEU A 152 19.59 -7.97 6.32
C LEU A 152 20.29 -9.33 6.33
N PHE A 153 21.45 -9.44 5.67
CA PHE A 153 22.23 -10.68 5.61
C PHE A 153 23.26 -10.82 6.73
N ASP A 154 23.48 -9.78 7.52
CA ASP A 154 24.30 -9.90 8.74
C ASP A 154 23.59 -10.81 9.74
N ASP A 155 24.36 -11.57 10.52
CA ASP A 155 23.83 -12.51 11.52
C ASP A 155 22.80 -13.52 10.98
N LEU A 156 22.92 -13.91 9.70
CA LEU A 156 22.00 -14.85 9.03
C LEU A 156 21.75 -16.13 9.82
N ASP A 157 22.79 -16.69 10.44
CA ASP A 157 22.69 -17.90 11.27
C ASP A 157 21.79 -17.64 12.50
N GLU A 158 21.96 -16.51 13.18
CA GLU A 158 21.13 -16.12 14.33
C GLU A 158 19.67 -15.86 13.89
N LYS A 159 19.48 -15.22 12.73
CA LYS A 159 18.14 -15.00 12.15
C LYS A 159 17.44 -16.35 11.87
N TYR A 160 18.18 -17.29 11.30
CA TYR A 160 17.67 -18.62 11.00
C TYR A 160 17.34 -19.41 12.27
N GLU A 161 18.22 -19.36 13.28
CA GLU A 161 18.01 -20.01 14.57
C GLU A 161 16.74 -19.50 15.26
N LYS A 162 16.52 -18.18 15.30
CA LYS A 162 15.27 -17.58 15.83
C LYS A 162 14.02 -18.10 15.12
N CYS A 163 14.03 -18.18 13.78
CA CYS A 163 12.92 -18.74 13.01
C CYS A 163 12.69 -20.24 13.32
N CYS A 164 13.76 -21.01 13.53
CA CYS A 164 13.66 -22.41 13.93
C CYS A 164 13.12 -22.56 15.35
N GLU A 165 13.52 -21.71 16.30
CA GLU A 165 13.00 -21.69 17.67
C GLU A 165 11.49 -21.43 17.69
N PHE A 166 11.04 -20.42 16.94
CA PHE A 166 9.61 -20.15 16.74
C PHE A 166 8.88 -21.39 16.21
N ALA A 167 9.39 -22.00 15.13
CA ALA A 167 8.73 -23.17 14.54
C ALA A 167 8.67 -24.38 15.50
N ASN A 168 9.70 -24.57 16.33
CA ASN A 168 9.68 -25.62 17.35
C ASN A 168 8.65 -25.36 18.45
N LYS A 169 8.46 -24.11 18.89
CA LYS A 169 7.41 -23.75 19.86
C LYS A 169 6.01 -23.95 19.26
N ALA A 170 5.81 -23.49 18.03
CA ALA A 170 4.55 -23.58 17.31
C ALA A 170 4.20 -25.02 16.84
N SER A 171 5.15 -25.96 16.92
CA SER A 171 5.01 -27.35 16.41
C SER A 171 3.85 -28.15 16.99
N SER A 172 3.29 -27.70 18.12
CA SER A 172 2.10 -28.31 18.73
C SER A 172 0.79 -27.95 18.02
N VAL A 173 0.77 -26.83 17.29
CA VAL A 173 -0.41 -26.29 16.61
C VAL A 173 -0.29 -26.44 15.09
N ILE A 174 0.91 -26.24 14.53
CA ILE A 174 1.16 -26.26 13.09
C ILE A 174 2.45 -27.03 12.77
N ASP A 175 2.45 -27.74 11.63
CA ASP A 175 3.62 -28.47 11.18
C ASP A 175 4.81 -27.54 10.88
N ILE A 176 6.01 -27.96 11.30
CA ILE A 176 7.24 -27.22 11.02
C ILE A 176 7.51 -27.22 9.51
N PRO A 177 7.66 -26.04 8.86
CA PRO A 177 8.00 -25.93 7.45
C PRO A 177 9.33 -26.61 7.13
N ASN A 178 9.46 -27.17 5.92
CA ASN A 178 10.61 -28.00 5.58
C ASN A 178 11.95 -27.26 5.63
N ILE A 179 11.95 -25.94 5.43
CA ILE A 179 13.13 -25.07 5.51
C ILE A 179 13.59 -24.79 6.95
N LEU A 180 12.68 -24.92 7.93
CA LEU A 180 12.91 -24.65 9.35
C LEU A 180 13.18 -25.91 10.19
N LYS A 181 13.23 -27.10 9.57
CA LYS A 181 13.60 -28.37 10.23
C LYS A 181 15.10 -28.50 10.56
N GLY A 182 15.86 -27.41 10.48
CA GLY A 182 17.28 -27.33 10.76
C GLY A 182 18.20 -27.67 9.56
N GLY A 183 19.40 -27.08 9.57
CA GLY A 183 20.46 -27.38 8.61
C GLY A 183 20.26 -26.85 7.19
N LYS A 184 19.31 -25.93 6.98
CA LYS A 184 18.95 -25.37 5.66
C LYS A 184 19.12 -23.86 5.55
N VAL A 185 20.16 -23.33 6.18
CA VAL A 185 20.52 -21.90 6.15
C VAL A 185 20.63 -21.37 4.71
N ASP A 186 21.20 -22.15 3.80
CA ASP A 186 21.33 -21.77 2.38
C ASP A 186 19.96 -21.55 1.71
N GLU A 187 18.98 -22.42 1.96
CA GLU A 187 17.62 -22.24 1.43
C GLU A 187 16.95 -21.02 2.08
N PHE A 188 17.13 -20.84 3.39
CA PHE A 188 16.59 -19.69 4.13
C PHE A 188 17.15 -18.37 3.58
N SER A 189 18.43 -18.31 3.27
CA SER A 189 19.07 -17.13 2.67
C SER A 189 18.46 -16.73 1.32
N LYS A 190 18.03 -17.72 0.51
CA LYS A 190 17.35 -17.48 -0.76
C LYS A 190 15.95 -16.90 -0.53
N VAL A 191 15.22 -17.43 0.46
CA VAL A 191 13.90 -16.90 0.84
C VAL A 191 14.04 -15.47 1.34
N LEU A 192 14.94 -15.23 2.29
CA LEU A 192 15.25 -13.92 2.84
C LEU A 192 15.50 -12.90 1.72
N LYS A 193 16.38 -13.23 0.79
CA LYS A 193 16.70 -12.39 -0.36
C LYS A 193 15.48 -12.07 -1.22
N VAL A 194 14.64 -13.05 -1.50
CA VAL A 194 13.50 -12.87 -2.40
C VAL A 194 12.38 -12.07 -1.73
N VAL A 195 12.15 -12.27 -0.44
CA VAL A 195 11.24 -11.44 0.35
C VAL A 195 11.75 -10.01 0.39
N ALA A 196 13.02 -9.81 0.76
CA ALA A 196 13.66 -8.49 0.83
C ALA A 196 13.62 -7.72 -0.49
N ASP A 197 13.88 -8.39 -1.62
CA ASP A 197 13.84 -7.76 -2.94
C ASP A 197 12.42 -7.27 -3.31
N ARG A 198 11.35 -7.80 -2.70
CA ARG A 198 9.94 -7.60 -3.09
C ARG A 198 9.08 -6.89 -2.05
N ALA A 199 9.54 -6.80 -0.81
CA ALA A 199 8.77 -6.22 0.30
C ALA A 199 8.61 -4.71 0.14
N PHE A 200 7.44 -4.22 0.55
CA PHE A 200 7.12 -2.80 0.68
C PHE A 200 6.72 -2.52 2.13
N TYR A 201 7.07 -1.34 2.62
CA TYR A 201 6.40 -0.80 3.79
C TYR A 201 5.04 -0.24 3.35
N VAL A 202 3.96 -0.77 3.94
CA VAL A 202 2.58 -0.47 3.58
C VAL A 202 2.03 0.64 4.49
N ASP A 203 1.85 0.34 5.77
CA ASP A 203 1.33 1.29 6.76
C ASP A 203 1.77 0.89 8.18
N ASN A 204 1.32 1.62 9.20
CA ASN A 204 1.69 1.37 10.60
C ASN A 204 1.11 0.09 11.21
N TYR A 205 0.18 -0.59 10.52
CA TYR A 205 -0.43 -1.84 10.99
C TYR A 205 0.14 -3.06 10.27
N ILE A 206 0.10 -3.07 8.93
CA ILE A 206 0.67 -4.11 8.08
C ILE A 206 2.20 -4.09 8.13
N GLU A 207 2.81 -2.93 8.31
CA GLU A 207 4.25 -2.69 8.23
C GLU A 207 4.83 -3.23 6.91
N TRP A 208 5.63 -4.31 6.97
CA TRP A 208 6.26 -4.91 5.80
C TRP A 208 5.38 -5.99 5.18
N GLY A 209 5.05 -5.81 3.89
CA GLY A 209 4.20 -6.72 3.14
C GLY A 209 4.72 -7.02 1.74
N LEU A 210 4.35 -8.19 1.22
CA LEU A 210 4.44 -8.50 -0.19
C LEU A 210 3.12 -8.11 -0.86
N VAL A 211 3.17 -7.10 -1.72
CA VAL A 211 2.00 -6.53 -2.41
C VAL A 211 1.91 -7.11 -3.83
N PRO A 212 0.99 -8.06 -4.10
CA PRO A 212 0.88 -8.68 -5.41
C PRO A 212 0.68 -7.65 -6.53
N GLY A 213 1.42 -7.78 -7.63
CA GLY A 213 1.32 -6.86 -8.76
C GLY A 213 2.21 -5.62 -8.63
N ALA A 214 2.26 -4.98 -7.46
CA ALA A 214 3.17 -3.85 -7.20
C ALA A 214 4.65 -4.28 -7.24
N ASP A 215 4.95 -5.49 -6.78
CA ASP A 215 6.31 -6.03 -6.81
C ASP A 215 6.82 -6.42 -8.21
N LEU A 216 5.96 -6.39 -9.25
CA LEU A 216 6.35 -6.64 -10.64
C LEU A 216 7.09 -5.46 -11.27
N PHE A 217 6.87 -4.25 -10.77
CA PHE A 217 7.52 -3.04 -11.27
C PHE A 217 9.01 -3.06 -10.90
N GLY A 218 9.87 -2.78 -11.87
CA GLY A 218 11.29 -2.55 -11.57
C GLY A 218 11.46 -1.24 -10.79
N VAL A 219 12.54 -1.10 -10.03
CA VAL A 219 12.86 0.15 -9.32
C VAL A 219 13.74 1.01 -10.21
N ASP A 220 13.44 2.30 -10.30
CA ASP A 220 14.35 3.28 -10.90
C ASP A 220 15.36 3.80 -9.86
N SER A 221 16.65 3.55 -10.08
CA SER A 221 17.71 3.90 -9.13
C SER A 221 17.98 5.40 -9.02
N ARG A 222 17.35 6.22 -9.86
CA ARG A 222 17.44 7.68 -9.81
C ARG A 222 16.30 8.34 -9.05
N GLY A 223 15.32 7.56 -8.57
CA GLY A 223 14.10 8.10 -7.96
C GLY A 223 13.22 8.84 -8.97
N GLU A 224 13.40 8.59 -10.26
CA GLU A 224 12.65 9.21 -11.36
C GLU A 224 11.63 8.24 -11.97
N GLY A 225 11.14 7.31 -11.15
CA GLY A 225 10.16 6.31 -11.55
C GLY A 225 8.85 6.94 -12.04
N HIS A 226 8.09 6.12 -12.77
CA HIS A 226 6.83 6.52 -13.37
C HIS A 226 5.65 6.40 -12.43
N VAL A 227 5.76 5.46 -11.47
CA VAL A 227 4.69 5.10 -10.55
C VAL A 227 5.19 5.11 -9.12
N LYS A 228 4.29 5.30 -8.14
CA LYS A 228 4.58 5.12 -6.71
C LYS A 228 3.55 4.20 -6.09
N LEU A 229 3.87 3.64 -4.93
CA LEU A 229 2.88 2.95 -4.09
C LEU A 229 2.21 3.99 -3.20
N ASP A 230 0.90 4.18 -3.36
CA ASP A 230 0.05 5.06 -2.59
C ASP A 230 -0.87 4.23 -1.69
N THR A 231 -0.92 4.59 -0.41
CA THR A 231 -1.79 3.93 0.57
C THR A 231 -1.89 4.82 1.80
N LEU A 232 -3.01 4.74 2.52
CA LEU A 232 -3.16 5.43 3.79
C LEU A 232 -2.21 4.79 4.83
N ARG A 233 -1.13 5.53 5.17
CA ARG A 233 -0.08 5.04 6.07
C ARG A 233 -0.38 5.28 7.55
N ASP A 234 -1.02 6.40 7.88
CA ASP A 234 -1.35 6.78 9.26
C ASP A 234 -2.64 6.08 9.71
N VAL A 235 -2.50 4.80 10.03
CA VAL A 235 -3.56 3.99 10.63
C VAL A 235 -3.13 3.53 12.01
N CYS A 236 -4.10 3.18 12.86
CA CYS A 236 -3.83 2.59 14.16
C CYS A 236 -2.99 1.31 14.02
N SER A 237 -1.86 1.25 14.72
CA SER A 237 -0.93 0.10 14.67
C SER A 237 -1.48 -1.18 15.32
N LEU A 238 -2.62 -1.12 15.99
CA LEU A 238 -3.28 -2.26 16.63
C LEU A 238 -4.43 -2.83 15.80
N CYS A 239 -5.22 -1.98 15.15
CA CYS A 239 -6.43 -2.41 14.44
C CYS A 239 -6.47 -2.06 12.94
N GLY A 240 -5.51 -1.28 12.43
CA GLY A 240 -5.41 -0.92 11.01
C GLY A 240 -6.45 0.08 10.51
N LYS A 241 -7.26 0.67 11.40
CA LYS A 241 -8.26 1.70 11.05
C LYS A 241 -7.64 3.10 11.08
N ALA A 242 -8.09 3.98 10.19
CA ALA A 242 -7.70 5.39 10.15
C ALA A 242 -8.12 6.11 11.45
N GLU A 243 -9.39 5.93 11.83
CA GLU A 243 -9.97 6.45 13.07
C GLU A 243 -10.20 5.29 14.04
N CYS A 244 -9.48 5.29 15.16
CA CYS A 244 -9.62 4.32 16.23
C CYS A 244 -9.88 5.05 17.55
N TRP A 245 -10.87 4.58 18.31
CA TRP A 245 -11.22 5.06 19.65
C TRP A 245 -10.06 4.98 20.67
N GLU A 246 -9.05 4.15 20.40
CA GLU A 246 -7.85 4.05 21.24
C GLU A 246 -6.90 5.25 21.06
N ARG A 247 -7.00 6.01 19.94
CA ARG A 247 -6.18 7.20 19.68
C ARG A 247 -6.63 8.40 20.53
N ASP A 248 -7.89 8.42 20.97
CA ASP A 248 -8.46 9.51 21.78
C ASP A 248 -8.11 9.42 23.28
N GLY A 249 -7.35 8.39 23.69
CA GLY A 249 -7.03 8.11 25.10
C GLY A 249 -5.58 8.38 25.51
N GLU A 250 -4.69 8.77 24.59
CA GLU A 250 -3.25 8.97 24.84
C GLU A 250 -2.76 10.41 24.55
N GLU A 251 -3.63 11.41 24.73
CA GLU A 251 -3.21 12.83 24.87
C GLU A 251 -3.38 13.30 26.33
N GLU A 252 -2.89 12.55 27.31
CA GLU A 252 -2.67 13.08 28.66
C GLU A 252 -1.31 12.57 29.21
N ASP A 253 -0.52 13.53 29.72
CA ASP A 253 0.77 13.41 30.43
C ASP A 253 2.08 13.42 29.61
N ASP A 254 2.48 14.64 29.21
CA ASP A 254 3.89 15.08 29.31
C ASP A 254 3.95 16.53 29.85
N GLU A 255 3.31 16.76 31.01
CA GLU A 255 3.64 17.89 31.87
C GLU A 255 4.54 17.42 33.03
N ARG A 256 5.83 17.83 32.99
CA ARG A 256 6.81 18.06 34.10
C ARG A 256 8.23 17.82 33.56
N GLU A 257 9.27 18.62 33.77
CA GLU A 257 9.56 19.73 34.69
C GLU A 257 10.72 20.51 34.03
N ASP A 258 10.52 21.80 33.68
CA ASP A 258 11.63 22.70 33.38
C ASP A 258 11.60 23.85 34.41
N GLU A 259 12.32 23.64 35.52
CA GLU A 259 12.63 24.68 36.50
C GLU A 259 13.96 25.34 36.10
N GLY A 260 13.92 26.62 35.72
CA GLY A 260 15.13 27.37 35.39
C GLY A 260 14.92 28.86 35.11
N GLU A 261 14.69 29.61 36.18
CA GLU A 261 14.54 31.08 36.33
C GLU A 261 15.47 31.97 35.47
N GLY A 262 14.93 33.15 35.08
CA GLY A 262 15.71 34.30 34.64
C GLY A 262 14.86 35.52 34.24
N ASP A 263 14.57 36.38 35.22
CA ASP A 263 14.00 37.75 35.15
C ASP A 263 14.40 38.61 33.92
N ASP A 264 13.48 39.41 33.39
CA ASP A 264 13.42 40.86 33.65
C ASP A 264 12.36 41.57 32.76
N ASP A 265 11.37 42.13 33.44
CA ASP A 265 10.79 43.48 33.32
C ASP A 265 10.32 44.12 31.98
N GLU A 266 9.06 44.58 32.10
CA GLU A 266 8.50 45.86 31.63
C GLU A 266 8.17 45.99 30.12
N GLU A 267 7.04 46.55 29.68
CA GLU A 267 6.20 47.63 30.21
C GLU A 267 4.81 47.56 29.52
N LEU A 268 3.78 48.07 30.20
CA LEU A 268 2.40 48.22 29.72
C LEU A 268 2.31 49.24 28.58
N GLU A 269 1.41 49.02 27.61
CA GLU A 269 0.59 50.12 27.07
C GLU A 269 -0.76 49.63 26.54
N ASN A 270 -1.77 50.40 26.92
CA ASN A 270 -3.22 50.27 26.74
C ASN A 270 -3.67 50.76 25.34
N ASP A 271 -4.99 50.72 25.12
CA ASP A 271 -5.78 51.39 24.05
C ASP A 271 -5.95 50.52 22.78
N ASP A 272 -7.14 50.23 22.23
CA ASP A 272 -8.44 50.89 22.25
C ASP A 272 -9.57 49.86 22.05
N LEU A 273 -10.49 49.78 23.01
CA LEU A 273 -11.83 49.22 22.85
C LEU A 273 -12.82 50.36 23.07
N GLU A 274 -13.26 51.04 22.01
CA GLU A 274 -14.55 51.72 21.89
C GLU A 274 -14.56 52.61 20.64
N GLU A 275 -15.27 52.18 19.59
CA GLU A 275 -15.87 52.98 18.51
C GLU A 275 -16.30 51.96 17.43
N GLN A 276 -17.57 51.55 17.30
CA GLN A 276 -18.62 52.36 16.68
C GLN A 276 -19.99 51.84 17.14
N ARG A 277 -20.51 52.46 18.19
CA ARG A 277 -21.92 52.46 18.56
C ARG A 277 -22.47 53.84 18.24
N GLN A 278 -22.85 54.09 16.99
CA GLN A 278 -23.81 55.14 16.58
C GLN A 278 -23.89 55.23 15.04
N GLU A 279 -24.90 54.60 14.46
CA GLU A 279 -25.68 55.15 13.34
C GLU A 279 -26.98 54.34 13.28
N MET A 280 -27.94 54.77 14.10
CA MET A 280 -29.30 54.26 14.14
C MET A 280 -30.22 55.47 14.01
N GLU A 281 -30.33 55.96 12.77
CA GLU A 281 -31.28 56.92 12.21
C GLU A 281 -31.21 56.56 10.71
N GLU A 282 -32.21 56.04 10.01
CA GLU A 282 -33.56 56.54 9.78
C GLU A 282 -34.25 55.43 8.93
N ILE A 283 -35.18 54.65 9.50
CA ILE A 283 -36.00 53.72 8.70
C ILE A 283 -37.26 54.47 8.32
N ASP A 284 -37.25 54.99 7.09
CA ASP A 284 -38.45 55.47 6.41
C ASP A 284 -39.51 54.37 6.35
N GLU A 285 -40.75 54.79 6.51
CA GLU A 285 -41.98 54.01 6.53
C GLU A 285 -41.95 52.84 5.54
N ILE A 286 -42.17 51.60 6.01
CA ILE A 286 -42.38 50.43 5.15
C ILE A 286 -43.62 50.71 4.31
N THR A 287 -43.43 51.16 3.08
CA THR A 287 -44.52 51.40 2.15
C THR A 287 -45.09 50.06 1.70
N MET A 288 -46.39 50.04 1.43
CA MET A 288 -47.10 48.86 0.91
C MET A 288 -46.45 48.31 -0.38
N GLU A 289 -45.77 49.17 -1.13
CA GLU A 289 -45.01 48.83 -2.34
C GLU A 289 -43.76 47.96 -2.05
N TYR A 290 -43.12 48.13 -0.88
CA TYR A 290 -41.99 47.27 -0.47
C TYR A 290 -42.46 45.85 -0.12
N VAL A 291 -43.65 45.73 0.50
CA VAL A 291 -44.27 44.44 0.83
C VAL A 291 -44.67 43.70 -0.44
N GLU A 292 -45.29 44.39 -1.40
CA GLU A 292 -45.67 43.81 -2.70
C GLU A 292 -44.45 43.30 -3.49
N ARG A 293 -43.30 43.99 -3.39
CA ARG A 293 -42.06 43.53 -4.04
C ARG A 293 -41.50 42.25 -3.41
N MET A 294 -41.49 42.15 -2.07
CA MET A 294 -41.02 40.93 -1.41
C MET A 294 -41.96 39.74 -1.65
N GLU A 295 -43.28 39.96 -1.72
CA GLU A 295 -44.23 38.90 -2.07
C GLU A 295 -44.06 38.40 -3.51
N ALA A 296 -43.67 39.28 -4.44
CA ALA A 296 -43.37 38.90 -5.82
C ALA A 296 -42.07 38.10 -5.94
N GLU A 297 -41.03 38.44 -5.18
CA GLU A 297 -39.75 37.70 -5.15
C GLU A 297 -39.96 36.27 -4.59
N LEU A 298 -40.70 36.13 -3.48
CA LEU A 298 -41.03 34.83 -2.89
C LEU A 298 -41.90 33.94 -3.80
N ALA A 299 -42.71 34.54 -4.67
CA ALA A 299 -43.53 33.79 -5.61
C ALA A 299 -42.71 33.18 -6.76
N ILE A 300 -41.58 33.80 -7.12
CA ILE A 300 -40.67 33.29 -8.15
C ILE A 300 -39.84 32.13 -7.60
N GLU A 301 -39.25 32.27 -6.42
CA GLU A 301 -38.49 31.18 -5.77
C GLU A 301 -39.33 29.90 -5.60
N LYS A 302 -40.59 30.06 -5.18
CA LYS A 302 -41.50 28.92 -5.01
C LYS A 302 -41.87 28.23 -6.33
N GLN A 303 -41.79 28.95 -7.45
CA GLN A 303 -42.07 28.39 -8.76
C GLN A 303 -40.84 27.67 -9.34
N GLU A 304 -39.63 28.13 -9.03
CA GLU A 304 -38.38 27.46 -9.39
C GLU A 304 -38.20 26.14 -8.61
N GLU A 305 -38.53 26.09 -7.32
CA GLU A 305 -38.51 24.83 -6.53
C GLU A 305 -39.45 23.75 -7.09
N LEU A 306 -40.58 24.13 -7.68
CA LEU A 306 -41.56 23.19 -8.26
C LEU A 306 -41.19 22.72 -9.67
N GLU A 307 -40.32 23.43 -10.38
CA GLU A 307 -39.82 23.04 -11.70
C GLU A 307 -38.58 22.14 -11.61
N GLU A 308 -37.87 22.11 -10.46
CA GLU A 308 -36.76 21.18 -10.19
C GLU A 308 -37.22 19.80 -9.68
N GLU A 309 -38.41 19.68 -9.08
CA GLU A 309 -38.94 18.39 -8.57
C GLU A 309 -39.58 17.48 -9.64
N ASP A 310 -39.81 17.95 -10.88
CA ASP A 310 -40.52 17.20 -11.94
C ASP A 310 -39.57 16.60 -13.01
N SER A 311 -38.26 16.52 -12.72
CA SER A 311 -37.20 16.06 -13.65
C SER A 311 -36.63 14.65 -13.36
N ASP A 312 -36.95 14.03 -12.22
CA ASP A 312 -36.29 12.80 -11.77
C ASP A 312 -37.25 11.59 -11.72
N GLU A 313 -37.88 11.27 -12.85
CA GLU A 313 -38.44 9.93 -13.11
C GLU A 313 -37.57 9.22 -14.17
N GLU A 314 -36.34 8.81 -13.78
CA GLU A 314 -35.62 7.74 -14.48
C GLU A 314 -35.47 6.52 -13.56
N GLU A 315 -36.29 5.51 -13.88
CA GLU A 315 -36.04 4.07 -13.78
C GLU A 315 -35.09 3.59 -12.66
N ASP A 316 -35.67 3.32 -11.47
CA ASP A 316 -35.10 2.40 -10.48
C ASP A 316 -35.02 0.98 -11.10
N GLU A 317 -33.97 0.72 -11.88
CA GLU A 317 -33.43 -0.63 -12.00
C GLU A 317 -32.70 -0.91 -10.69
N ASP A 318 -33.31 -1.74 -9.84
CA ASP A 318 -32.65 -2.42 -8.73
C ASP A 318 -31.48 -3.25 -9.30
N GLU A 319 -30.36 -2.60 -9.61
CA GLU A 319 -29.06 -3.25 -9.71
C GLU A 319 -28.76 -3.75 -8.30
N ASP A 320 -28.78 -5.07 -8.11
CA ASP A 320 -28.12 -5.71 -6.99
C ASP A 320 -26.66 -5.21 -6.99
N GLU A 321 -26.38 -4.09 -6.31
CA GLU A 321 -25.03 -3.58 -6.10
C GLU A 321 -24.24 -4.70 -5.42
N ASP A 322 -23.45 -5.41 -6.22
CA ASP A 322 -22.59 -6.48 -5.76
C ASP A 322 -21.70 -5.85 -4.67
N PRO A 323 -21.65 -6.36 -3.42
CA PRO A 323 -20.81 -5.82 -2.34
C PRO A 323 -19.30 -5.83 -2.64
N LEU A 324 -18.93 -6.30 -3.83
CA LEU A 324 -17.58 -6.37 -4.38
C LEU A 324 -17.26 -5.22 -5.35
N ASP A 325 -18.22 -4.39 -5.74
CA ASP A 325 -17.92 -3.14 -6.45
C ASP A 325 -17.60 -2.01 -5.45
N GLU A 326 -18.19 -2.02 -4.24
CA GLU A 326 -17.75 -1.21 -3.08
C GLU A 326 -16.26 -1.38 -2.75
N PHE A 327 -15.72 -2.57 -3.02
CA PHE A 327 -14.32 -2.91 -2.78
C PHE A 327 -13.34 -1.97 -3.51
N PHE A 328 -13.71 -1.51 -4.71
CA PHE A 328 -12.90 -0.58 -5.47
C PHE A 328 -13.20 0.88 -5.13
N LEU A 329 -14.21 1.16 -4.30
CA LEU A 329 -14.59 2.52 -3.91
C LEU A 329 -13.78 3.02 -2.71
N ASP A 330 -13.34 2.16 -1.79
CA ASP A 330 -12.54 2.57 -0.64
C ASP A 330 -11.03 2.51 -0.93
N ALA A 331 -10.46 3.67 -1.27
CA ALA A 331 -9.03 3.84 -1.49
C ALA A 331 -8.20 3.63 -0.21
N ASP A 332 -8.75 3.92 0.97
CA ASP A 332 -8.02 3.84 2.26
C ASP A 332 -7.80 2.38 2.70
N ALA A 333 -8.69 1.48 2.29
CA ALA A 333 -8.55 0.04 2.47
C ALA A 333 -7.55 -0.60 1.48
N CYS A 334 -7.00 0.17 0.55
CA CYS A 334 -6.19 -0.32 -0.56
C CYS A 334 -4.74 0.16 -0.57
N CYS A 335 -3.94 -0.55 -1.35
CA CYS A 335 -2.59 -0.21 -1.77
C CYS A 335 -2.61 -0.04 -3.29
N ASP A 336 -2.39 1.18 -3.74
CA ASP A 336 -2.50 1.55 -5.15
C ASP A 336 -1.14 1.82 -5.75
N VAL A 337 -0.90 1.31 -6.95
CA VAL A 337 0.22 1.74 -7.79
C VAL A 337 -0.29 2.82 -8.72
N VAL A 338 0.06 4.06 -8.43
CA VAL A 338 -0.45 5.24 -9.14
C VAL A 338 0.58 5.83 -10.09
N LEU A 339 0.11 6.29 -11.25
CA LEU A 339 0.93 6.96 -12.26
C LEU A 339 1.25 8.40 -11.84
N VAL A 340 2.52 8.69 -11.57
CA VAL A 340 3.00 10.03 -11.18
C VAL A 340 3.75 10.75 -12.31
N ARG A 341 4.24 10.00 -13.31
CA ARG A 341 4.92 10.57 -14.49
C ARG A 341 4.45 9.89 -15.75
N ARG A 342 4.56 10.60 -16.87
CA ARG A 342 4.19 10.09 -18.18
C ARG A 342 4.86 8.75 -18.50
N VAL A 343 4.07 7.76 -18.85
CA VAL A 343 4.55 6.52 -19.48
C VAL A 343 4.52 6.62 -21.00
N VAL A 344 5.46 5.92 -21.64
CA VAL A 344 5.57 5.85 -23.10
C VAL A 344 5.29 4.42 -23.52
N ARG A 345 4.47 4.25 -24.56
CA ARG A 345 4.18 2.96 -25.16
C ARG A 345 5.44 2.11 -25.37
N ASP A 346 5.33 0.83 -25.02
CA ASP A 346 6.36 -0.21 -25.12
C ASP A 346 7.65 0.08 -24.34
N ARG A 347 7.63 1.06 -23.42
CA ARG A 347 8.68 1.26 -22.41
C ARG A 347 8.30 0.58 -21.11
N GLU A 348 9.33 0.19 -20.36
CA GLU A 348 9.15 -0.38 -19.04
C GLU A 348 8.69 0.71 -18.07
N VAL A 349 7.69 0.37 -17.26
CA VAL A 349 7.17 1.20 -16.17
C VAL A 349 7.91 0.82 -14.90
N LEU A 350 8.50 1.83 -14.26
CA LEU A 350 9.37 1.66 -13.10
C LEU A 350 8.76 2.37 -11.89
N MET A 351 8.87 1.75 -10.73
CA MET A 351 8.54 2.31 -9.43
C MET A 351 9.56 3.39 -9.06
N SER A 352 9.06 4.51 -8.55
CA SER A 352 9.84 5.55 -7.90
C SER A 352 10.33 5.03 -6.54
N LEU A 353 11.56 5.38 -6.19
CA LEU A 353 11.99 5.32 -4.80
C LEU A 353 11.43 6.56 -4.13
N ASP A 354 10.41 6.40 -3.28
CA ASP A 354 10.13 7.43 -2.30
C ASP A 354 11.32 7.50 -1.34
N PRO A 355 11.75 8.70 -0.93
CA PRO A 355 12.63 8.79 0.23
C PRO A 355 11.89 8.12 1.39
N ILE A 356 12.48 7.03 1.90
CA ILE A 356 12.07 6.46 3.19
C ILE A 356 12.30 7.59 4.19
N VAL A 357 11.20 8.15 4.71
CA VAL A 357 11.22 9.26 5.67
C VAL A 357 11.78 8.76 6.99
#